data_AF-A0A0D9P0Y3-F1
#
_entry.id   AF-A0A0D9P0Y3-F1
#
_cell.length_a   1.000
_cell.length_b   1.000
_cell.length_c   1.000
_cell.angle_alpha   90.00
_cell.angle_beta   90.00
_cell.angle_gamma   90.00
#
_symmetry.space_group_name_H-M   'P 1'
#
loop_
_entity.id
_entity.type
_entity.pdbx_description
1 polymer ?
#
loop_
_entity_poly.entity_id
_entity_poly.type
_entity_poly.pdbx_seq_one_letter_code
_entity_poly.pdbx_strand_id
1 'polypeptide(L)'
;MLRSILMLLIATAYILPGAGAIEEVGVISCMFSTDFFTVSYTIRSGAMTLARCFADAGEMDMSQSDVVSYSSGNNKGWFEYEPGDGYLYKHSFNKSNDVVLHGADTTWGRVYKIHID
;
A
#
# COMPACT_ATOMS: atom_id res chain seq x y z
N MET A 1 51.34 -11.93 -35.63
CA MET A 1 50.75 -12.57 -34.44
C MET A 1 50.01 -11.51 -33.64
N LEU A 2 48.72 -11.78 -33.39
CA LEU A 2 47.70 -11.17 -32.55
C LEU A 2 47.79 -9.70 -32.07
N ARG A 3 46.80 -8.90 -32.51
CA ARG A 3 46.43 -7.58 -31.99
C ARG A 3 45.49 -7.76 -30.79
N SER A 4 45.86 -7.29 -29.61
CA SER A 4 44.99 -7.29 -28.43
C SER A 4 44.01 -6.13 -28.49
N ILE A 5 42.73 -6.44 -28.71
CA ILE A 5 41.60 -5.49 -28.64
C ILE A 5 41.10 -5.50 -27.20
N LEU A 6 41.32 -4.40 -26.49
CA LEU A 6 40.77 -4.17 -25.14
C LEU A 6 39.30 -3.78 -25.29
N MET A 7 38.37 -4.71 -25.03
CA MET A 7 36.94 -4.39 -24.91
C MET A 7 36.67 -3.71 -23.58
N LEU A 8 36.26 -2.44 -23.64
CA LEU A 8 35.77 -1.68 -22.49
C LEU A 8 34.31 -2.08 -22.25
N LEU A 9 34.03 -2.84 -21.18
CA LEU A 9 32.66 -3.06 -20.72
C LEU A 9 32.13 -1.74 -20.15
N ILE A 10 31.17 -1.13 -20.84
CA ILE A 10 30.40 0.00 -20.31
C ILE A 10 29.31 -0.61 -19.41
N ALA A 11 29.51 -0.56 -18.09
CA ALA A 11 28.46 -0.85 -17.14
C ALA A 11 27.45 0.31 -17.17
N THR A 12 26.40 0.17 -17.97
CA THR A 12 25.22 1.02 -17.85
C THR A 12 24.54 0.67 -16.52
N ALA A 13 24.75 1.51 -15.51
CA ALA A 13 23.96 1.49 -14.30
C ALA A 13 22.51 1.82 -14.69
N TYR A 14 21.69 0.78 -14.85
CA TYR A 14 20.25 0.96 -14.87
C TYR A 14 19.87 1.51 -13.50
N ILE A 15 19.44 2.77 -13.47
CA ILE A 15 18.69 3.31 -12.35
C ILE A 15 17.37 2.52 -12.37
N LEU A 16 17.35 1.37 -11.69
CA LEU A 16 16.10 0.82 -11.19
C LEU A 16 15.43 1.96 -10.42
N PRO A 17 14.15 2.31 -10.69
CA PRO A 17 13.42 3.14 -9.74
C PRO A 17 13.56 2.44 -8.40
N GLY A 18 14.31 3.06 -7.49
CA GLY A 18 14.51 2.53 -6.16
C GLY A 18 13.12 2.22 -5.62
N ALA A 19 12.95 1.01 -5.09
CA ALA A 19 11.79 0.69 -4.28
C ALA A 19 11.68 1.80 -3.23
N GLY A 20 10.79 2.78 -3.46
CA GLY A 20 10.41 3.69 -2.40
C GLY A 20 9.85 2.83 -1.29
N ALA A 21 10.24 3.11 -0.06
CA ALA A 21 9.69 2.42 1.08
C ALA A 21 8.46 3.23 1.49
N ILE A 22 7.28 2.62 1.41
CA ILE A 22 6.08 3.23 1.98
C ILE A 22 6.35 3.46 3.48
N GLU A 23 6.07 4.68 3.95
CA GLU A 23 6.22 5.04 5.36
C GLU A 23 4.84 5.15 6.05
N GLU A 24 4.76 4.67 7.29
CA GLU A 24 3.56 4.87 8.11
C GLU A 24 3.57 6.27 8.70
N VAL A 25 2.50 7.00 8.44
CA VAL A 25 2.33 8.40 8.85
C VAL A 25 1.87 8.46 10.30
N GLY A 26 2.49 9.35 11.08
CA GLY A 26 2.10 9.59 12.47
C GLY A 26 0.64 9.99 12.62
N VAL A 27 0.03 9.58 13.74
CA VAL A 27 -1.42 9.71 14.02
C VAL A 27 -1.95 11.14 13.84
N ILE A 28 -1.18 12.16 14.23
CA ILE A 28 -1.59 13.56 14.09
C ILE A 28 -1.70 13.93 12.61
N SER A 29 -0.67 13.68 11.81
CA SER A 29 -0.67 13.97 10.38
C SER A 29 -1.74 13.16 9.65
N CYS A 30 -1.96 11.91 10.04
CA CYS A 30 -3.01 11.04 9.52
C CYS A 30 -4.42 11.60 9.76
N MET A 31 -4.67 12.28 10.89
CA MET A 31 -5.98 12.82 11.26
C MET A 31 -6.34 14.11 10.52
N PHE A 32 -5.34 14.91 10.12
CA PHE A 32 -5.53 16.24 9.55
C PHE A 32 -5.24 16.32 8.05
N SER A 33 -4.93 15.20 7.40
CA SER A 33 -4.69 15.12 5.95
C SER A 33 -5.54 14.03 5.32
N THR A 34 -6.08 14.32 4.14
CA THR A 34 -6.82 13.35 3.33
C THR A 34 -5.98 12.78 2.19
N ASP A 35 -4.73 13.20 2.06
CA ASP A 35 -3.91 12.87 0.90
C ASP A 35 -3.25 11.49 1.01
N PHE A 36 -3.22 10.89 2.19
CA PHE A 36 -2.56 9.62 2.47
C PHE A 36 -3.43 8.41 2.13
N PHE A 37 -2.80 7.30 1.73
CA PHE A 37 -3.51 6.03 1.66
C PHE A 37 -3.84 5.60 3.09
N THR A 38 -5.12 5.41 3.38
CA THR A 38 -5.61 5.19 4.73
C THR A 38 -6.37 3.87 4.79
N VAL A 39 -6.07 3.02 5.77
CA VAL A 39 -6.90 1.87 6.12
C VAL A 39 -7.54 2.10 7.48
N SER A 40 -8.84 1.85 7.58
CA SER A 40 -9.55 1.86 8.85
C SER A 40 -9.82 0.44 9.29
N TYR A 41 -9.54 0.12 10.54
CA TYR A 41 -9.71 -1.21 11.10
C TYR A 41 -10.39 -1.12 12.46
N THR A 42 -11.09 -2.18 12.82
CA THR A 42 -11.75 -2.25 14.12
C THR A 42 -10.85 -2.88 15.16
N ILE A 43 -11.02 -2.45 16.40
CA ILE A 43 -10.39 -3.03 17.60
C ILE A 43 -11.46 -3.33 18.64
N ARG A 44 -11.06 -4.05 19.69
CA ARG A 44 -11.95 -4.45 20.80
C ARG A 44 -13.23 -5.13 20.28
N SER A 45 -13.06 -6.08 19.36
CA SER A 45 -14.16 -6.85 18.76
C SER A 45 -15.22 -5.97 18.08
N GLY A 46 -14.80 -4.90 17.39
CA GLY A 46 -15.72 -4.01 16.65
C GLY A 46 -16.16 -2.76 17.41
N ALA A 47 -15.80 -2.59 18.68
CA ALA A 47 -16.29 -1.48 19.50
C ALA A 47 -15.67 -0.12 19.14
N MET A 48 -14.53 -0.10 18.44
CA MET A 48 -13.85 1.13 18.05
C MET A 48 -13.15 0.94 16.70
N THR A 49 -13.15 1.98 15.88
CA THR A 49 -12.41 2.03 14.61
C THR A 49 -11.21 2.96 14.74
N LEU A 50 -10.05 2.48 14.29
CA LEU A 50 -8.82 3.25 14.18
C LEU A 50 -8.40 3.36 12.72
N ALA A 51 -7.58 4.37 12.40
CA ALA A 51 -7.02 4.58 11.08
C ALA A 51 -5.49 4.45 11.13
N ARG A 52 -4.91 3.90 10.06
CA ARG A 52 -3.48 3.96 9.75
C ARG A 52 -3.31 4.60 8.39
N CYS A 53 -2.40 5.55 8.30
CA CYS A 53 -2.12 6.29 7.07
C CYS A 53 -0.72 5.94 6.57
N PHE A 54 -0.57 5.89 5.26
CA PHE A 54 0.66 5.52 4.58
C PHE A 54 0.98 6.54 3.50
N ALA A 55 2.25 6.90 3.40
CA ALA A 55 2.78 7.87 2.46
C ALA A 55 3.93 7.27 1.63
N ASP A 56 4.30 8.03 0.60
CA ASP A 56 5.33 7.70 -0.38
C ASP A 56 4.97 6.51 -1.29
N ALA A 57 5.60 6.51 -2.47
CA ALA A 57 5.45 5.45 -3.45
C ALA A 57 6.29 4.24 -3.05
N GLY A 58 5.83 3.03 -3.37
CA GLY A 58 6.55 1.82 -2.99
C GLY A 58 5.69 0.58 -2.85
N GLU A 59 6.29 -0.43 -2.23
CA GLU A 59 5.57 -1.60 -1.70
C GLU A 59 5.95 -1.79 -0.23
N MET A 60 4.97 -2.15 0.58
CA MET A 60 5.23 -2.65 1.93
C MET A 60 4.35 -3.86 2.22
N ASP A 61 4.96 -4.86 2.85
CA ASP A 61 4.20 -5.88 3.55
C ASP A 61 3.53 -5.22 4.76
N MET A 62 2.23 -5.47 4.92
CA MET A 62 1.50 -5.11 6.12
C MET A 62 0.83 -6.37 6.67
N SER A 63 0.46 -6.37 7.93
CA SER A 63 -0.38 -7.44 8.49
C SER A 63 -1.48 -6.85 9.34
N GLN A 64 -2.28 -5.98 8.73
CA GLN A 64 -3.40 -5.32 9.41
C GLN A 64 -4.65 -6.19 9.28
N SER A 65 -5.17 -6.67 10.41
CA SER A 65 -6.44 -7.41 10.47
C SER A 65 -7.62 -6.47 10.69
N ASP A 66 -8.83 -6.99 10.48
CA ASP A 66 -10.11 -6.33 10.76
C ASP A 66 -10.28 -4.98 10.04
N VAL A 67 -9.71 -4.87 8.84
CA VAL A 67 -9.85 -3.69 7.97
C VAL A 67 -11.28 -3.62 7.45
N VAL A 68 -11.95 -2.52 7.74
CA VAL A 68 -13.36 -2.29 7.39
C VAL A 68 -13.51 -1.31 6.24
N SER A 69 -12.56 -0.39 6.06
CA SER A 69 -12.57 0.56 4.95
C SER A 69 -11.16 0.96 4.55
N TYR A 70 -11.05 1.56 3.36
CA TYR A 70 -9.86 2.32 2.97
C TYR A 70 -10.25 3.67 2.37
N SER A 71 -9.32 4.61 2.33
CA SER A 71 -9.37 5.79 1.45
C SER A 71 -8.06 5.87 0.69
N SER A 72 -8.11 6.10 -0.62
CA SER A 72 -6.89 6.19 -1.42
C SER A 72 -6.21 7.56 -1.34
N GLY A 73 -6.92 8.59 -0.89
CA GLY A 73 -6.43 9.96 -0.89
C GLY A 73 -5.93 10.38 -2.28
N ASN A 74 -4.78 11.04 -2.33
CA ASN A 74 -4.13 11.45 -3.58
C ASN A 74 -3.24 10.34 -4.20
N ASN A 75 -3.46 9.07 -3.81
CA ASN A 75 -2.64 7.93 -4.22
C ASN A 75 -3.37 7.03 -5.20
N LYS A 76 -2.59 6.35 -6.04
CA LYS A 76 -3.04 5.26 -6.92
C LYS A 76 -2.21 4.03 -6.58
N GLY A 77 -2.76 2.84 -6.78
CA GLY A 77 -2.03 1.62 -6.48
C GLY A 77 -2.94 0.43 -6.29
N TRP A 78 -2.52 -0.49 -5.44
CA TRP A 78 -3.27 -1.71 -5.12
C TRP A 78 -2.92 -2.24 -3.73
N PHE A 79 -3.78 -3.11 -3.20
CA PHE A 79 -3.48 -3.89 -2.01
C PHE A 79 -3.95 -5.34 -2.13
N GLU A 80 -3.30 -6.22 -1.40
CA GLU A 80 -3.67 -7.64 -1.29
C GLU A 80 -4.36 -7.91 0.05
N TYR A 81 -5.47 -8.62 0.02
CA TYR A 81 -6.32 -8.84 1.19
C TYR A 81 -7.01 -10.20 1.21
N GLU A 82 -7.39 -10.68 2.39
CA GLU A 82 -8.20 -11.87 2.59
C GLU A 82 -9.42 -11.50 3.46
N PRO A 83 -10.65 -11.59 2.93
CA PRO A 83 -11.86 -11.12 3.61
C PRO A 83 -12.39 -12.08 4.69
N GLY A 84 -11.76 -13.24 4.92
CA GLY A 84 -12.20 -14.27 5.86
C GLY A 84 -12.74 -15.54 5.21
N ASP A 85 -12.65 -15.67 3.88
CA ASP A 85 -13.11 -16.83 3.11
C ASP A 85 -11.98 -17.82 2.78
N GLY A 86 -10.76 -17.55 3.23
CA GLY A 86 -9.57 -18.39 2.99
C GLY A 86 -8.86 -18.13 1.66
N TYR A 87 -9.26 -17.13 0.87
CA TYR A 87 -8.61 -16.78 -0.39
C TYR A 87 -7.97 -15.38 -0.35
N LEU A 88 -6.84 -15.23 -1.05
CA LEU A 88 -6.16 -13.96 -1.19
C LEU A 88 -6.61 -13.25 -2.48
N TYR A 89 -7.02 -12.01 -2.35
CA TYR A 89 -7.51 -11.15 -3.42
C TYR A 89 -6.60 -9.93 -3.60
N LYS A 90 -6.73 -9.28 -4.75
CA LYS A 90 -6.02 -8.05 -5.08
C LYS A 90 -7.02 -6.98 -5.51
N HIS A 91 -6.96 -5.82 -4.89
CA HIS A 91 -7.84 -4.68 -5.20
C HIS A 91 -7.01 -3.49 -5.65
N SER A 92 -7.29 -2.97 -6.84
CA SER A 92 -6.66 -1.76 -7.36
C SER A 92 -7.53 -0.55 -7.08
N PHE A 93 -6.89 0.59 -6.82
CA PHE A 93 -7.57 1.85 -6.57
C PHE A 93 -6.93 2.99 -7.35
N ASN A 94 -7.78 3.95 -7.74
CA ASN A 94 -7.34 5.23 -8.28
C ASN A 94 -7.37 6.31 -7.20
N LYS A 95 -6.81 7.47 -7.52
CA LYS A 95 -6.86 8.66 -6.67
C LYS A 95 -8.31 9.03 -6.38
N SER A 96 -8.68 9.01 -5.11
CA SER A 96 -9.97 9.49 -4.62
C SER A 96 -9.89 9.77 -3.13
N ASN A 97 -10.52 10.85 -2.69
CA ASN A 97 -10.68 11.15 -1.27
C ASN A 97 -11.91 10.45 -0.67
N ASP A 98 -12.55 9.55 -1.41
CA ASP A 98 -13.67 8.77 -0.90
C ASP A 98 -13.20 7.71 0.09
N VAL A 99 -14.07 7.39 1.04
CA VAL A 99 -13.91 6.22 1.91
C VAL A 99 -14.68 5.06 1.29
N VAL A 100 -13.98 3.97 1.01
CA VAL A 100 -14.53 2.79 0.36
C VAL A 100 -14.68 1.66 1.39
N LEU A 101 -15.93 1.25 1.60
CA LEU A 101 -16.31 0.07 2.37
C LEU A 101 -16.28 -1.17 1.47
N HIS A 102 -15.86 -2.31 2.02
CA HIS A 102 -15.95 -3.58 1.30
C HIS A 102 -17.40 -4.07 1.31
N GLY A 103 -18.27 -3.52 0.47
CA GLY A 103 -19.70 -3.80 0.52
C GLY A 103 -20.41 -3.22 1.76
N ALA A 104 -21.74 -3.32 1.81
CA ALA A 104 -22.53 -2.78 2.92
C ALA A 104 -22.41 -3.60 4.21
N ASP A 105 -22.18 -4.91 4.08
CA ASP A 105 -22.19 -5.87 5.20
C ASP A 105 -20.90 -6.71 5.31
N THR A 106 -19.88 -6.39 4.52
CA THR A 106 -18.61 -7.14 4.48
C THR A 106 -17.42 -6.25 4.83
N THR A 107 -16.26 -6.87 5.09
CA THR A 107 -15.04 -6.15 5.46
C THR A 107 -13.92 -6.54 4.50
N TRP A 108 -12.89 -5.71 4.41
CA TRP A 108 -11.66 -6.07 3.69
C TRP A 108 -10.87 -7.16 4.41
N GLY A 109 -11.22 -7.48 5.66
CA GLY A 109 -10.57 -8.53 6.46
C GLY A 109 -9.12 -8.19 6.76
N ARG A 110 -8.20 -9.08 6.42
CA ARG A 110 -6.76 -8.85 6.60
C ARG A 110 -6.14 -8.31 5.33
N VAL A 111 -5.47 -7.16 5.41
CA VAL A 111 -4.61 -6.65 4.35
C VAL A 111 -3.18 -7.10 4.61
N TYR A 112 -2.52 -7.65 3.58
CA TYR A 112 -1.19 -8.26 3.65
C TYR A 112 -0.11 -7.43 2.97
N LYS A 113 -0.48 -6.60 2.00
CA LYS A 113 0.47 -5.82 1.22
C LYS A 113 -0.21 -4.61 0.62
N ILE A 114 0.50 -3.49 0.56
CA ILE A 114 0.12 -2.34 -0.26
C ILE A 114 1.21 -1.98 -1.23
N HIS A 115 0.77 -1.43 -2.35
CA HIS A 115 1.56 -0.74 -3.33
C HIS A 115 0.96 0.65 -3.58
N ILE A 116 1.82 1.66 -3.59
CA ILE A 116 1.48 3.04 -3.93
C ILE A 116 2.37 3.45 -5.12
N ASP A 117 1.74 3.92 -6.19
CA ASP A 117 2.38 4.40 -7.42
C ASP A 117 3.06 5.77 -7.22
#